data_AF-A0AA88UHD7-F1
#
_entry.id   AF-A0AA88UHD7-F1
#
_cell.length_a   1.000
_cell.length_b   1.000
_cell.length_c   1.000
_cell.angle_alpha   90.00
_cell.angle_beta   90.00
_cell.angle_gamma   90.00
#
_symmetry.space_group_name_H-M   'P 1'
#
loop_
_entity.id
_entity.type
_entity.pdbx_description
1 polymer ?
#
loop_
_entity_poly.entity_id
_entity_poly.type
_entity_poly.pdbx_seq_one_letter_code
_entity_poly.pdbx_strand_id
1 'polypeptide(L)'
;MGETALLLNQGPLLSSIHAKANNNENANNESFCFVADDEVPIIDYSMLVSADPNQRSKAIHDLGKACGDYGCFTVVNHGLPESFIRGVLEECSGFFDLAEMEKTEYEPKGPADKIRWGKGSKPGDKREFLKLISHPDFQCPAKPTGFSEI
;
A
#
# COMPACT_ATOMS: atom_id res chain seq x y z
N MET A 1 -32.20 -3.02 0.86
CA MET A 1 -31.62 -1.68 0.72
C MET A 1 -30.96 -1.33 2.04
N GLY A 2 -29.65 -1.49 2.08
CA GLY A 2 -28.83 -1.22 3.26
C GLY A 2 -27.41 -1.09 2.74
N GLU A 3 -27.01 0.13 2.44
CA GLU A 3 -25.65 0.49 2.05
C GLU A 3 -24.74 0.24 3.26
N THR A 4 -23.97 -0.84 3.22
CA THR A 4 -22.77 -0.95 4.04
C THR A 4 -21.65 -0.24 3.31
N ALA A 5 -21.53 1.06 3.58
CA ALA A 5 -20.34 1.82 3.28
C ALA A 5 -19.14 1.07 3.87
N LEU A 6 -18.26 0.55 3.02
CA LEU A 6 -16.90 0.26 3.44
C LEU A 6 -16.27 1.62 3.72
N LEU A 7 -16.33 2.02 5.01
CA LEU A 7 -15.40 2.99 5.56
C LEU A 7 -14.02 2.59 5.03
N LEU A 8 -13.38 3.51 4.31
CA LEU A 8 -11.93 3.62 4.36
C LEU A 8 -11.57 3.63 5.83
N ASN A 9 -11.27 2.44 6.36
CA ASN A 9 -10.70 2.31 7.67
C ASN A 9 -9.36 3.01 7.53
N GLN A 10 -9.34 4.24 8.00
CA GLN A 10 -8.22 4.79 8.74
C GLN A 10 -7.93 3.81 9.89
N GLY A 11 -7.37 2.65 9.51
CA GLY A 11 -6.86 1.67 10.44
C GLY A 11 -5.66 2.27 11.17
N PRO A 12 -5.27 1.70 12.31
CA PRO A 12 -4.64 2.43 13.41
C PRO A 12 -3.17 2.85 13.19
N LEU A 13 -2.65 2.76 11.97
CA LEU A 13 -1.29 3.21 11.69
C LEU A 13 -1.14 4.74 11.76
N LEU A 14 -2.24 5.51 11.69
CA LEU A 14 -2.21 6.97 11.85
C LEU A 14 -2.89 7.49 13.13
N SER A 15 -3.76 6.71 13.78
CA SER A 15 -4.42 7.16 15.03
C SER A 15 -3.60 6.88 16.30
N SER A 16 -2.57 6.03 16.23
CA SER A 16 -1.86 5.56 17.43
C SER A 16 -0.82 6.54 17.99
N ILE A 17 -0.64 7.73 17.41
CA ILE A 17 0.42 8.67 17.84
C ILE A 17 -0.08 9.65 18.92
N HIS A 18 -1.36 9.65 19.29
CA HIS A 18 -1.86 10.47 20.40
C HIS A 18 -2.47 9.64 21.54
N ALA A 19 -1.62 9.23 22.48
CA ALA A 19 -2.00 9.05 23.88
C ALA A 19 -0.76 9.19 24.78
N LYS A 20 -0.74 10.26 25.57
CA LYS A 20 0.31 10.56 26.56
C LYS A 20 -0.16 10.05 27.93
N ALA A 21 0.67 9.30 28.65
CA ALA A 21 0.86 9.39 30.11
C ALA A 21 1.91 8.37 30.59
N ASN A 22 2.86 8.87 31.37
CA ASN A 22 3.97 8.16 32.03
C ASN A 22 3.54 6.86 32.75
N ASN A 23 4.35 5.81 32.64
CA ASN A 23 5.21 5.38 33.75
C ASN A 23 6.25 4.33 33.30
N ASN A 24 7.43 4.50 33.87
CA ASN A 24 8.62 3.65 33.86
C ASN A 24 8.30 2.15 33.97
N GLU A 25 8.84 1.31 33.05
CA GLU A 25 9.78 0.22 33.39
C GLU A 25 10.19 -0.61 32.15
N ASN A 26 11.49 -0.55 31.90
CA ASN A 26 12.42 -1.43 31.17
C ASN A 26 11.92 -2.82 30.67
N ALA A 27 12.08 -3.11 29.36
CA ALA A 27 12.67 -4.37 28.83
C ALA A 27 12.62 -4.45 27.29
N ASN A 28 13.79 -4.30 26.67
CA ASN A 28 14.28 -4.81 25.38
C ASN A 28 13.30 -5.60 24.48
N ASN A 29 12.74 -4.91 23.49
CA ASN A 29 12.50 -5.49 22.16
C ASN A 29 13.09 -4.49 21.14
N GLU A 30 13.64 -4.97 20.02
CA GLU A 30 14.12 -4.09 18.95
C GLU A 30 12.93 -3.47 18.23
N SER A 31 12.30 -2.51 18.90
CA SER A 31 11.37 -1.56 18.33
C SER A 31 12.20 -0.55 17.58
N PHE A 32 12.08 -0.53 16.25
CA PHE A 32 12.42 0.67 15.50
C PHE A 32 11.44 1.75 15.92
N CYS A 33 11.82 2.47 16.97
CA CYS A 33 11.14 3.66 17.40
C CYS A 33 11.45 4.73 16.35
N PHE A 34 10.55 4.93 15.38
CA PHE A 34 10.50 6.18 14.64
C PHE A 34 10.11 7.27 15.64
N VAL A 35 11.10 7.73 16.41
CA VAL A 35 10.98 8.94 17.22
C VAL A 35 11.52 10.06 16.35
N ALA A 36 10.69 10.50 15.42
CA ALA A 36 10.79 11.82 14.86
C ALA A 36 9.38 12.40 14.92
N ASP A 37 9.26 13.55 15.55
CA ASP A 37 8.08 14.44 15.50
C ASP A 37 7.94 15.06 14.08
N ASP A 38 8.54 14.43 13.07
CA ASP A 38 8.66 14.89 11.71
C ASP A 38 7.63 14.18 10.84
N GLU A 39 6.77 14.96 10.20
CA GLU A 39 5.82 14.46 9.21
C GLU A 39 6.54 13.73 8.08
N VAL A 40 5.97 12.60 7.62
CA VAL A 40 6.51 11.84 6.49
C VAL A 40 6.67 12.77 5.27
N PRO A 41 7.86 12.84 4.64
CA PRO A 41 8.11 13.77 3.55
C PRO A 41 7.12 13.59 2.40
N ILE A 42 6.70 14.71 1.80
CA ILE A 42 5.86 14.74 0.60
C ILE A 42 6.70 15.14 -0.60
N ILE A 43 6.71 14.29 -1.63
CA ILE A 43 7.40 14.51 -2.90
C ILE A 43 6.39 14.86 -3.99
N ASP A 44 6.55 16.03 -4.60
CA ASP A 44 5.76 16.43 -5.76
C ASP A 44 6.37 15.84 -7.04
N TYR A 45 5.69 14.85 -7.62
CA TYR A 45 6.14 14.19 -8.84
C TYR A 45 6.19 15.13 -10.05
N SER A 46 5.31 16.13 -10.12
CA SER A 46 5.32 17.09 -11.23
C SER A 46 6.61 17.92 -11.26
N MET A 47 7.25 18.12 -10.11
CA MET A 47 8.55 18.81 -10.01
C MET A 47 9.69 17.92 -10.49
N LEU A 48 9.60 16.60 -10.30
CA LEU A 48 10.59 15.63 -10.80
C LEU A 48 10.60 15.57 -12.34
N VAL A 49 9.46 15.79 -12.98
CA VAL A 49 9.30 15.79 -14.44
C VAL A 49 9.19 17.20 -15.04
N SER A 50 9.40 18.24 -14.24
CA SER A 50 9.33 19.64 -14.70
C SER A 50 10.33 19.90 -15.81
N ALA A 51 9.95 20.76 -16.76
CA ALA A 51 10.87 21.25 -17.80
C ALA A 51 11.95 22.18 -17.23
N ASP A 52 11.68 22.85 -16.10
CA ASP A 52 12.64 23.73 -15.41
C ASP A 52 13.73 22.88 -14.71
N PRO A 53 15.00 22.98 -15.13
CA PRO A 53 16.10 22.23 -14.52
C PRO A 53 16.30 22.53 -13.03
N ASN A 54 16.01 23.75 -12.57
CA ASN A 54 16.20 24.14 -11.17
C ASN A 54 15.16 23.48 -10.27
N GLN A 55 13.89 23.49 -10.69
CA GLN A 55 12.82 22.77 -9.99
C GLN A 55 13.12 21.27 -9.92
N ARG A 56 13.51 20.68 -11.05
CA ARG A 56 13.85 19.27 -11.14
C ARG A 56 15.04 18.90 -10.25
N SER A 57 16.11 19.71 -10.27
CA SER A 57 17.28 19.48 -9.41
C SER A 57 16.93 19.55 -7.93
N LYS A 58 16.08 20.50 -7.53
CA LYS A 58 15.61 20.61 -6.14
C LYS A 58 14.79 19.39 -5.74
N ALA A 59 13.82 18.99 -6.56
CA ALA A 59 12.97 17.83 -6.28
C ALA A 59 13.78 16.52 -6.19
N ILE A 60 14.80 16.34 -7.03
CA ILE A 60 15.72 15.18 -6.95
C ILE A 60 16.51 15.19 -5.63
N HIS A 61 17.01 16.37 -5.22
CA HIS A 61 17.70 16.51 -3.94
C HIS A 61 16.79 16.18 -2.75
N ASP A 62 15.56 16.70 -2.75
CA ASP A 62 14.59 16.48 -1.69
C ASP A 62 14.14 15.01 -1.63
N LEU A 63 13.96 14.36 -2.79
CA LEU A 63 13.75 12.91 -2.89
C LEU A 63 14.93 12.12 -2.30
N GLY A 64 16.16 12.52 -2.63
CA GLY A 64 17.38 11.91 -2.09
C GLY A 64 17.44 12.00 -0.57
N LYS A 65 17.08 13.15 0.01
CA LYS A 65 16.95 13.32 1.46
C LYS A 65 15.87 12.43 2.06
N ALA A 66 14.68 12.39 1.46
CA ALA A 66 13.60 11.53 1.94
C ALA A 66 14.02 10.05 1.96
N CYS A 67 14.71 9.58 0.91
CA CYS A 67 15.27 8.23 0.88
C CYS A 67 16.34 7.98 1.95
N GLY A 68 17.25 8.94 2.18
CA GLY A 68 18.37 8.79 3.11
C GLY A 68 17.98 8.92 4.58
N ASP A 69 17.14 9.90 4.89
CA ASP A 69 16.79 10.29 6.26
C ASP A 69 15.57 9.51 6.78
N TYR A 70 14.59 9.20 5.92
CA TYR A 70 13.31 8.58 6.30
C TYR A 70 13.12 7.16 5.76
N GLY A 71 13.69 6.84 4.59
CA GLY A 71 13.46 5.56 3.89
C GLY A 71 12.07 5.39 3.30
N CYS A 72 11.17 6.37 3.49
CA CYS A 72 9.82 6.41 2.94
C CYS A 72 9.35 7.85 2.73
N PHE A 73 8.36 8.04 1.86
CA PHE A 73 7.75 9.33 1.54
C PHE A 73 6.38 9.12 0.89
N THR A 74 5.56 10.17 0.89
CA THR A 74 4.31 10.22 0.13
C THR A 74 4.55 10.95 -1.20
N VAL A 75 3.87 10.52 -2.27
CA VAL A 75 3.95 11.19 -3.58
C VAL A 75 2.63 11.88 -3.90
N VAL A 76 2.71 13.13 -4.35
CA VAL A 76 1.57 13.90 -4.87
C VAL A 76 1.81 14.30 -6.34
N ASN A 77 0.75 14.68 -7.04
CA ASN A 77 0.80 15.07 -8.45
C ASN A 77 1.44 14.01 -9.36
N HIS A 78 1.26 12.72 -9.03
CA HIS A 78 1.83 11.56 -9.73
C HIS A 78 1.20 11.31 -11.11
N GLY A 79 0.19 12.09 -11.52
CA GLY A 79 -0.41 12.02 -12.86
C GLY A 79 -1.38 10.85 -13.09
N LEU A 80 -1.69 10.06 -12.04
CA LEU A 80 -2.71 9.01 -12.13
C LEU A 80 -4.08 9.62 -11.83
N PRO A 81 -5.09 9.43 -12.70
CA PRO A 81 -6.45 9.86 -12.41
C PRO A 81 -7.00 9.23 -11.14
N GLU A 82 -7.72 9.99 -10.33
CA GLU A 82 -8.35 9.48 -9.11
C GLU A 82 -9.35 8.34 -9.42
N SER A 83 -10.05 8.43 -10.55
CA SER A 83 -10.96 7.37 -11.02
C SER A 83 -10.25 6.06 -11.29
N PHE A 84 -9.01 6.10 -11.79
CA PHE A 84 -8.21 4.90 -12.03
C PHE A 84 -7.80 4.25 -10.70
N ILE A 85 -7.29 5.04 -9.75
CA ILE A 85 -6.93 4.54 -8.41
C ILE A 85 -8.15 3.93 -7.72
N ARG A 86 -9.29 4.62 -7.77
CA ARG A 86 -10.55 4.12 -7.19
C ARG A 86 -10.98 2.81 -7.85
N GLY A 87 -10.92 2.73 -9.18
CA GLY A 87 -11.24 1.50 -9.90
C GLY A 87 -10.37 0.31 -9.44
N VAL A 88 -9.04 0.51 -9.35
CA VAL A 88 -8.13 -0.55 -8.88
C VAL A 88 -8.51 -1.02 -7.47
N LEU A 89 -8.82 -0.08 -6.57
CA LEU A 89 -9.25 -0.41 -5.21
C LEU A 89 -10.59 -1.16 -5.17
N GLU A 90 -11.55 -0.77 -6.02
CA GLU A 90 -12.85 -1.43 -6.14
C GLU A 90 -12.72 -2.88 -6.62
N GLU A 91 -11.94 -3.15 -7.67
CA GLU A 91 -11.73 -4.52 -8.16
C GLU A 91 -10.91 -5.37 -7.17
N CYS A 92 -9.94 -4.77 -6.48
CA CYS A 92 -9.22 -5.44 -5.39
C CYS A 92 -10.18 -5.83 -4.25
N SER A 93 -11.05 -4.92 -3.83
CA SER A 93 -12.09 -5.22 -2.83
C SER A 93 -13.00 -6.35 -3.33
N GLY A 94 -13.49 -6.25 -4.57
CA GLY A 94 -14.34 -7.24 -5.19
C GLY A 94 -13.70 -8.63 -5.24
N PHE A 95 -12.38 -8.72 -5.46
CA PHE A 95 -11.65 -9.99 -5.38
C PHE A 95 -11.67 -10.57 -3.96
N PHE A 96 -11.39 -9.76 -2.93
CA PHE A 96 -11.34 -10.27 -1.55
C PHE A 96 -12.73 -10.61 -0.98
N ASP A 97 -13.78 -10.00 -1.52
CA ASP A 97 -15.18 -10.31 -1.19
C ASP A 97 -15.69 -11.61 -1.84
N LEU A 98 -14.94 -12.21 -2.78
CA LEU A 98 -15.27 -13.52 -3.35
C LEU A 98 -15.30 -14.63 -2.28
N ALA A 99 -16.06 -15.69 -2.56
CA ALA A 99 -16.06 -16.87 -1.71
C ALA A 99 -14.66 -17.48 -1.63
N GLU A 100 -14.31 -18.02 -0.47
CA GLU A 100 -12.97 -18.59 -0.25
C GLU A 100 -12.60 -19.66 -1.28
N MET A 101 -13.56 -20.52 -1.66
CA MET A 101 -13.34 -21.54 -2.70
C MET A 101 -12.90 -20.95 -4.05
N GLU A 102 -13.38 -19.76 -4.41
CA GLU A 102 -12.96 -19.09 -5.64
C GLU A 102 -11.55 -18.53 -5.52
N LYS A 103 -11.20 -17.99 -4.34
CA LYS A 103 -9.86 -17.45 -4.08
C LYS A 103 -8.79 -18.55 -3.98
N THR A 104 -9.16 -19.74 -3.49
CA THR A 104 -8.24 -20.89 -3.37
C THR A 104 -7.70 -21.41 -4.71
N GLU A 105 -8.33 -21.06 -5.84
CA GLU A 105 -7.79 -21.35 -7.18
C GLU A 105 -6.37 -20.80 -7.38
N TYR A 106 -6.09 -19.67 -6.72
CA TYR A 106 -4.84 -18.92 -6.78
C TYR A 106 -3.88 -19.26 -5.63
N GLU A 107 -4.11 -20.31 -4.85
CA GLU A 107 -3.08 -20.78 -3.90
C GLU A 107 -1.80 -21.18 -4.65
N PRO A 108 -0.61 -20.83 -4.11
CA PRO A 108 0.66 -21.11 -4.77
C PRO A 108 0.91 -22.62 -4.87
N LYS A 109 0.98 -23.11 -6.10
CA LYS A 109 1.33 -24.48 -6.51
C LYS A 109 2.84 -24.59 -6.79
N GLY A 110 3.49 -23.49 -7.14
CA GLY A 110 4.92 -23.47 -7.40
C GLY A 110 5.52 -22.07 -7.61
N PRO A 111 6.85 -21.98 -7.79
CA PRO A 111 7.54 -20.70 -7.96
C PRO A 111 7.19 -20.00 -9.28
N ALA A 112 6.64 -20.71 -10.27
CA ALA A 112 6.25 -20.16 -11.56
C ALA A 112 4.90 -19.42 -11.53
N ASP A 113 4.11 -19.56 -10.46
CA ASP A 113 2.78 -18.94 -10.40
C ASP A 113 2.90 -17.42 -10.38
N LYS A 114 2.25 -16.78 -11.35
CA LYS A 114 2.23 -15.31 -11.50
C LYS A 114 1.15 -14.65 -10.66
N ILE A 115 0.08 -15.38 -10.32
CA ILE A 115 -0.99 -14.94 -9.44
C ILE A 115 -0.97 -15.82 -8.20
N ARG A 116 -0.92 -15.21 -7.01
CA ARG A 116 -0.90 -15.95 -5.74
C ARG A 116 -1.81 -15.29 -4.73
N TRP A 117 -2.78 -16.04 -4.23
CA TRP A 117 -3.56 -15.68 -3.07
C TRP A 117 -3.14 -16.50 -1.86
N GLY A 118 -3.30 -15.95 -0.67
CA GLY A 118 -3.09 -16.67 0.57
C GLY A 118 -3.50 -15.89 1.81
N LYS A 119 -3.40 -16.56 2.95
CA LYS A 119 -3.72 -16.04 4.28
C LYS A 119 -2.46 -15.87 5.12
N GLY A 120 -2.52 -14.97 6.08
CA GLY A 120 -1.48 -14.79 7.10
C GLY A 120 -1.16 -16.11 7.80
N SER A 121 0.12 -16.45 7.88
CA SER A 121 0.56 -17.76 8.39
C SER A 121 0.70 -17.80 9.92
N LYS A 122 0.60 -16.66 10.60
CA LYS A 122 0.78 -16.55 12.05
C LYS A 122 -0.57 -16.70 12.78
N PRO A 123 -0.60 -17.33 13.96
CA PRO A 123 -1.81 -17.36 14.79
C PRO A 123 -2.34 -15.93 15.05
N GLY A 124 -3.62 -15.73 14.78
CA GLY A 124 -4.28 -14.41 14.91
C GLY A 124 -4.10 -13.46 13.74
N ASP A 125 -3.28 -13.81 12.73
CA ASP A 125 -3.17 -13.03 11.50
C ASP A 125 -4.36 -13.32 10.58
N LYS A 126 -5.27 -12.36 10.47
CA LYS A 126 -6.49 -12.46 9.64
C LYS A 126 -6.29 -11.86 8.25
N ARG A 127 -5.07 -11.44 7.89
CA ARG A 127 -4.81 -10.80 6.61
C ARG A 127 -4.91 -11.82 5.48
N GLU A 128 -5.51 -11.40 4.40
CA GLU A 128 -5.41 -12.05 3.10
C GLU A 128 -4.49 -11.21 2.20
N PHE A 129 -3.86 -11.84 1.22
CA PHE A 129 -3.08 -11.14 0.21
C PHE A 129 -3.35 -11.72 -1.17
N LEU A 130 -3.21 -10.87 -2.18
CA LEU A 130 -3.15 -11.22 -3.58
C LEU A 130 -1.85 -10.64 -4.14
N LYS A 131 -1.02 -11.47 -4.75
CA LYS A 131 0.24 -11.09 -5.39
C LYS A 131 0.13 -11.34 -6.88
N LEU A 132 0.41 -10.31 -7.66
CA LEU A 132 0.42 -10.34 -9.13
C LEU A 132 1.85 -10.02 -9.61
N ILE A 133 2.43 -10.91 -10.42
CA ILE A 133 3.68 -10.63 -11.12
C ILE A 133 3.31 -9.94 -12.44
N SER A 134 3.56 -8.63 -12.51
CA SER A 134 3.14 -7.82 -13.65
C SER A 134 4.11 -7.81 -14.84
N HIS A 135 5.37 -8.17 -14.62
CA HIS A 135 6.39 -8.18 -15.66
C HIS A 135 7.11 -9.54 -15.75
N PRO A 136 7.46 -10.03 -16.96
CA PRO A 136 7.30 -9.36 -18.25
C PRO A 136 5.86 -9.36 -18.79
N ASP A 137 5.09 -10.44 -18.57
CA ASP A 137 3.69 -10.53 -19.01
C ASP A 137 2.75 -10.46 -17.83
N PHE A 138 1.84 -9.49 -17.87
CA PHE A 138 0.80 -9.27 -16.87
C PHE A 138 -0.29 -10.34 -16.97
N GLN A 139 -0.57 -10.99 -15.85
CA GLN A 139 -1.70 -11.90 -15.69
C GLN A 139 -2.58 -11.39 -14.55
N CYS A 140 -3.88 -11.51 -14.74
CA CYS A 140 -4.90 -10.98 -13.87
C CYS A 140 -5.89 -12.09 -13.49
N PRO A 141 -6.45 -12.09 -12.27
CA PRO A 141 -7.59 -12.94 -11.94
C PRO A 141 -8.75 -12.73 -12.92
N ALA A 142 -9.48 -13.80 -13.23
CA ALA A 142 -10.64 -13.73 -14.13
C ALA A 142 -11.89 -13.13 -13.46
N LYS A 143 -11.86 -13.04 -12.12
CA LYS A 143 -12.91 -12.45 -11.30
C LYS A 143 -12.27 -11.47 -10.33
N PRO A 144 -12.94 -10.35 -10.01
CA PRO A 144 -14.11 -9.79 -10.71
C PRO A 144 -13.82 -9.49 -12.20
N THR A 145 -14.89 -9.43 -13.01
CA THR A 145 -14.77 -9.30 -14.48
C THR A 145 -14.06 -8.03 -14.93
N GLY A 146 -14.06 -6.97 -14.11
CA GLY A 146 -13.40 -5.70 -14.41
C GLY A 146 -11.89 -5.66 -14.08
N PHE A 147 -11.35 -6.64 -13.33
CA PHE A 147 -10.00 -6.54 -12.77
C PHE A 147 -8.93 -6.37 -13.85
N SER A 148 -9.08 -7.02 -15.01
CA SER A 148 -8.12 -6.91 -16.11
C SER A 148 -8.27 -5.67 -16.98
N GLU A 149 -9.36 -4.92 -16.81
CA GLU A 149 -9.74 -3.78 -17.67
C GLU A 149 -9.33 -2.43 -17.09
N ILE A 150 -8.86 -2.41 -15.83
CA ILE A 150 -8.41 -1.21 -15.13
C ILE A 150 -6.98 -0.87 -15.47
#